data_AF-A0A925ME04-F1
#
_entry.id   AF-A0A925ME04-F1
#
_cell.length_a   1.000
_cell.length_b   1.000
_cell.length_c   1.000
_cell.angle_alpha   90.00
_cell.angle_beta   90.00
_cell.angle_gamma   90.00
#
_symmetry.space_group_name_H-M   'P 1'
#
loop_
_entity.id
_entity.type
_entity.pdbx_description
1 polymer ?
#
loop_
_entity_poly.entity_id
_entity_poly.type
_entity_poly.pdbx_seq_one_letter_code
_entity_poly.pdbx_strand_id
1 'polypeptide(L)'
;MRIITLVAILGAGCVADPNSEPALDATRRAIPPVVFGTSLPNLVLMPAVLPQDGGAYAYTPSMPAGANLWKVSTAPGLADGACMDLSNPVFYVHAAPAGSPHRNDWILFVPGGGAVQGVDNVVASWFDEPIGGSTHGEMSSLWAPPSISPGGILDPTDVRNPFADWNQVFIHKCSYDRFLGRRASHVEPTLVDHFVTGYLPGQQFPVGTQIARGKQIRFAYRGHDIVDAVVDTLATTTVHYNATTMPSLADASTIMFIGHSGGSRGATMIIDDLAAHLRTAAPGVDVRLVMDAGFDPGAENVVNGATYPATSYPTSDPASGGNPLATAAAAKLGFDTVWQADGDATCLANEVDPSVCGDVLHVLMNWVETPMYIRQDLADKNHTTGKDAAGAPLLDCWQVAWDPNANNCYGDTFAHGGAVLDQVADLALLRTNALSHTMLGTTMPRPSGFFPACGFHNGAHTDDGFYSLLMQPNGLTTSYANGLLNWYRFPNVPIRSVEVNVPSTIPTGCAYP
;
A
#
# COMPACT_ATOMS: atom_id res chain seq x y z
N MET A 1 -18.56 -34.34 52.59
CA MET A 1 -17.55 -33.55 53.31
C MET A 1 -16.55 -33.06 52.27
N ARG A 2 -16.72 -31.83 51.77
CA ARG A 2 -15.86 -31.19 50.77
C ARG A 2 -15.28 -29.94 51.42
N ILE A 3 -13.96 -29.90 51.52
CA ILE A 3 -13.20 -28.78 52.08
C ILE A 3 -13.06 -27.74 50.97
N ILE A 4 -13.55 -26.53 51.25
CA ILE A 4 -13.35 -25.33 50.44
C ILE A 4 -12.07 -24.67 50.97
N THR A 5 -11.06 -24.56 50.12
CA THR A 5 -9.85 -23.77 50.43
C THR A 5 -10.01 -22.40 49.78
N LEU A 6 -10.23 -21.39 50.63
CA LEU A 6 -10.12 -19.97 50.32
C LEU A 6 -8.62 -19.60 50.38
N VAL A 7 -8.08 -18.98 49.34
CA VAL A 7 -6.78 -18.29 49.40
C VAL A 7 -7.01 -16.81 49.16
N ALA A 8 -6.62 -16.03 50.17
CA ALA A 8 -6.60 -14.58 50.17
C ALA A 8 -5.37 -14.05 49.40
N ILE A 9 -5.53 -12.97 48.65
CA ILE A 9 -4.43 -12.12 48.19
C ILE A 9 -4.65 -10.73 48.78
N LEU A 10 -3.72 -10.31 49.63
CA LEU A 10 -3.59 -8.96 50.15
C LEU A 10 -2.67 -8.14 49.23
N GLY A 11 -3.22 -7.03 48.73
CA GLY A 11 -2.62 -5.68 48.74
C GLY A 11 -1.30 -5.40 48.03
N ALA A 12 -1.34 -4.48 47.06
CA ALA A 12 -0.57 -3.22 47.12
C ALA A 12 -1.14 -2.24 46.07
N GLY A 13 -1.65 -1.10 46.54
CA GLY A 13 -2.01 0.02 45.68
C GLY A 13 -0.77 0.86 45.37
N CYS A 14 -0.59 1.21 44.10
CA CYS A 14 0.39 2.21 43.69
C CYS A 14 -0.31 3.56 43.55
N VAL A 15 0.12 4.52 44.37
CA VAL A 15 -0.13 5.96 44.21
C VAL A 15 0.91 6.48 43.20
N ALA A 16 0.47 7.16 42.15
CA ALA A 16 1.36 7.83 41.20
C ALA A 16 1.88 9.15 41.80
N ASP A 17 3.20 9.33 41.78
CA ASP A 17 3.87 10.60 42.09
C ASP A 17 4.03 11.41 40.78
N PRO A 18 3.42 12.60 40.65
CA PRO A 18 3.48 13.39 39.42
C PRO A 18 4.78 14.20 39.23
N ASN A 19 5.83 14.04 40.05
CA ASN A 19 7.03 14.90 40.00
C ASN A 19 8.39 14.21 39.84
N SER A 20 8.48 12.95 39.37
CA SER A 20 9.78 12.32 39.12
C SER A 20 10.24 12.47 37.66
N GLU A 21 11.12 13.46 37.39
CA GLU A 21 11.95 13.46 36.17
C GLU A 21 13.04 12.38 36.25
N PRO A 22 13.37 11.66 35.16
CA PRO A 22 14.55 10.81 35.14
C PRO A 22 15.80 11.63 34.79
N ALA A 23 16.74 11.66 35.72
CA ALA A 23 18.09 12.16 35.54
C ALA A 23 18.83 11.40 34.41
N LEU A 24 19.22 12.11 33.36
CA LEU A 24 20.17 11.63 32.35
C LEU A 24 21.59 11.67 32.91
N ASP A 25 22.15 10.49 33.14
CA ASP A 25 23.54 10.30 33.58
C ASP A 25 24.53 10.63 32.46
N ALA A 26 25.58 11.32 32.87
CA ALA A 26 26.63 11.91 32.05
C ALA A 26 27.84 10.97 32.03
N THR A 27 28.00 10.19 30.96
CA THR A 27 29.29 9.58 30.61
C THR A 27 29.57 9.63 29.10
N ARG A 28 29.81 10.84 28.58
CA ARG A 28 30.54 11.02 27.32
C ARG A 28 32.04 10.87 27.58
N ARG A 29 32.63 9.73 27.23
CA ARG A 29 34.07 9.63 26.96
C ARG A 29 34.32 10.02 25.51
N ALA A 30 35.12 11.06 25.32
CA ALA A 30 35.65 11.46 24.03
C ALA A 30 36.54 10.36 23.44
N ILE A 31 36.22 9.93 22.22
CA ILE A 31 37.16 9.17 21.37
C ILE A 31 37.94 10.22 20.56
N PRO A 32 39.29 10.21 20.57
CA PRO A 32 40.07 11.17 19.80
C PRO A 32 39.97 10.90 18.29
N PRO A 33 40.12 11.93 17.44
CA PRO A 33 40.03 11.76 15.99
C PRO A 33 41.24 10.98 15.47
N VAL A 34 40.98 9.90 14.74
CA VAL A 34 41.99 9.19 13.98
C VAL A 34 42.24 9.97 12.69
N VAL A 35 43.47 10.48 12.53
CA VAL A 35 43.95 11.13 11.30
C VAL A 35 44.33 10.03 10.31
N PHE A 36 43.62 9.95 9.17
CA PHE A 36 44.06 9.14 8.03
C PHE A 36 44.71 10.03 6.96
N GLY A 37 45.96 9.69 6.65
CA GLY A 37 46.75 10.31 5.59
C GLY A 37 46.25 9.96 4.19
N THR A 38 46.60 10.83 3.26
CA THR A 38 46.20 10.84 1.85
C THR A 38 46.88 9.73 1.04
N SER A 39 46.10 8.74 0.58
CA SER A 39 46.28 8.07 -0.73
C SER A 39 45.05 7.21 -1.10
N LEU A 40 44.50 7.44 -2.29
CA LEU A 40 43.49 6.61 -2.97
C LEU A 40 44.20 5.67 -3.98
N PRO A 41 43.57 4.62 -4.57
CA PRO A 41 42.29 3.99 -4.28
C PRO A 41 42.42 2.45 -4.05
N ASN A 42 41.66 1.90 -3.12
CA ASN A 42 41.25 0.50 -3.17
C ASN A 42 39.81 0.45 -2.65
N LEU A 43 38.89 0.04 -3.53
CA LEU A 43 37.50 -0.16 -3.23
C LEU A 43 37.39 -1.36 -2.27
N VAL A 44 37.38 -1.09 -0.97
CA VAL A 44 36.99 -2.07 0.04
C VAL A 44 35.48 -2.00 0.14
N LEU A 45 34.79 -2.96 -0.48
CA LEU A 45 33.42 -3.31 -0.10
C LEU A 45 33.48 -3.79 1.35
N MET A 46 33.23 -2.90 2.31
CA MET A 46 32.88 -3.38 3.63
C MET A 46 31.51 -4.04 3.52
N PRO A 47 31.30 -5.26 4.06
CA PRO A 47 29.95 -5.75 4.25
C PRO A 47 29.22 -4.70 5.07
N ALA A 48 27.97 -4.40 4.69
CA ALA A 48 27.08 -3.65 5.56
C ALA A 48 27.08 -4.35 6.92
N VAL A 49 27.80 -3.80 7.89
CA VAL A 49 27.68 -4.23 9.27
C VAL A 49 26.31 -3.70 9.67
N LEU A 50 25.30 -4.57 9.61
CA LEU A 50 24.05 -4.38 10.32
C LEU A 50 24.43 -3.91 11.73
N PRO A 51 23.84 -2.83 12.29
CA PRO A 51 24.00 -2.56 13.70
C PRO A 51 23.68 -3.85 14.44
N GLN A 52 24.68 -4.39 15.14
CA GLN A 52 24.58 -5.67 15.84
C GLN A 52 23.63 -5.59 17.04
N ASP A 53 23.21 -4.38 17.39
CA ASP A 53 22.19 -4.15 18.37
C ASP A 53 20.86 -4.30 17.64
N GLY A 54 20.12 -5.38 17.92
CA GLY A 54 18.80 -5.69 17.37
C GLY A 54 17.69 -4.67 17.71
N GLY A 55 18.00 -3.37 17.64
CA GLY A 55 17.05 -2.30 17.58
C GLY A 55 16.22 -2.46 16.32
N ALA A 56 14.91 -2.47 16.51
CA ALA A 56 13.93 -2.63 15.47
C ALA A 56 14.15 -1.59 14.36
N TYR A 57 14.78 -1.98 13.27
CA TYR A 57 14.47 -1.36 12.00
C TYR A 57 12.96 -1.51 11.84
N ALA A 58 12.26 -0.38 11.80
CA ALA A 58 10.82 -0.34 11.69
C ALA A 58 10.44 -1.01 10.37
N TYR A 59 10.11 -2.31 10.44
CA TYR A 59 9.43 -2.99 9.36
C TYR A 59 8.21 -2.15 9.00
N THR A 60 7.91 -2.03 7.72
CA THR A 60 6.63 -1.46 7.32
C THR A 60 5.53 -2.18 8.09
N PRO A 61 4.48 -1.50 8.58
CA PRO A 61 3.37 -2.15 9.27
C PRO A 61 2.80 -3.36 8.50
N SER A 62 2.96 -3.38 7.17
CA SER A 62 2.59 -4.48 6.27
C SER A 62 3.52 -5.71 6.25
N MET A 63 4.65 -5.70 6.98
CA MET A 63 5.65 -6.79 6.96
C MET A 63 6.10 -7.18 8.38
N PRO A 64 5.19 -7.66 9.25
CA PRO A 64 5.59 -8.22 10.52
C PRO A 64 6.51 -9.43 10.27
N ALA A 65 7.68 -9.44 10.92
CA ALA A 65 8.57 -10.59 10.89
C ALA A 65 7.83 -11.85 11.33
N GLY A 66 8.06 -12.97 10.64
CA GLY A 66 7.30 -14.19 10.85
C GLY A 66 7.78 -15.35 9.99
N ALA A 67 6.96 -16.38 9.81
CA ALA A 67 7.33 -17.63 9.13
C ALA A 67 6.34 -18.08 8.04
N ASN A 68 5.35 -17.25 7.69
CA ASN A 68 4.32 -17.63 6.71
C ASN A 68 4.87 -17.56 5.28
N LEU A 69 5.51 -16.46 4.91
CA LEU A 69 6.08 -16.23 3.58
C LEU A 69 7.60 -15.97 3.67
N TRP A 70 8.34 -16.43 2.66
CA TRP A 70 9.80 -16.45 2.66
C TRP A 70 10.40 -15.59 1.56
N LYS A 71 11.45 -14.84 1.90
CA LYS A 71 12.13 -13.90 0.99
C LYS A 71 12.81 -14.63 -0.18
N VAL A 72 12.60 -14.09 -1.37
CA VAL A 72 13.20 -14.50 -2.64
C VAL A 72 13.65 -13.23 -3.37
N SER A 73 14.79 -13.28 -4.04
CA SER A 73 15.25 -12.20 -4.92
C SER A 73 14.71 -12.39 -6.33
N THR A 74 14.41 -11.29 -7.03
CA THR A 74 14.18 -11.35 -8.48
C THR A 74 15.42 -11.89 -9.19
N ALA A 75 15.22 -12.62 -10.30
CA ALA A 75 16.36 -13.17 -11.02
C ALA A 75 17.15 -12.05 -11.73
N PRO A 76 18.50 -12.12 -11.74
CA PRO A 76 19.33 -11.10 -12.38
C PRO A 76 19.01 -10.94 -13.87
N GLY A 77 18.91 -9.68 -14.33
CA GLY A 77 18.70 -9.34 -15.74
C GLY A 77 17.26 -9.43 -16.24
N LEU A 78 16.28 -9.69 -15.36
CA LEU A 78 14.86 -9.60 -15.67
C LEU A 78 14.32 -8.18 -15.41
N ALA A 79 13.58 -7.64 -16.38
CA ALA A 79 12.90 -6.33 -16.41
C ALA A 79 13.68 -5.08 -15.91
N ASP A 80 15.00 -5.19 -15.67
CA ASP A 80 15.83 -4.16 -15.03
C ASP A 80 15.25 -3.61 -13.70
N GLY A 81 14.40 -4.37 -13.00
CA GLY A 81 13.77 -3.93 -11.75
C GLY A 81 14.82 -3.57 -10.69
N ALA A 82 14.66 -2.42 -10.03
CA ALA A 82 15.57 -1.96 -8.99
C ALA A 82 14.80 -1.21 -7.89
N CYS A 83 15.18 -1.44 -6.64
CA CYS A 83 14.73 -0.59 -5.55
C CYS A 83 15.26 0.84 -5.72
N MET A 84 14.72 1.78 -4.95
CA MET A 84 15.07 3.19 -5.06
C MET A 84 16.57 3.43 -4.78
N ASP A 85 17.13 2.70 -3.83
CA ASP A 85 18.56 2.68 -3.51
C ASP A 85 19.42 1.80 -4.44
N LEU A 86 18.82 1.33 -5.55
CA LEU A 86 19.43 0.43 -6.53
C LEU A 86 19.72 -0.99 -6.01
N SER A 87 19.24 -1.36 -4.82
CA SER A 87 19.29 -2.75 -4.37
C SER A 87 18.39 -3.65 -5.23
N ASN A 88 18.72 -4.94 -5.31
CA ASN A 88 17.93 -5.89 -6.08
C ASN A 88 16.54 -6.06 -5.42
N PRO A 89 15.43 -5.98 -6.17
CA PRO A 89 14.10 -6.21 -5.61
C PRO A 89 13.96 -7.61 -5.03
N VAL A 90 13.04 -7.72 -4.07
CA VAL A 90 12.73 -8.98 -3.38
C VAL A 90 11.22 -9.13 -3.27
N PHE A 91 10.77 -10.35 -3.06
CA PHE A 91 9.38 -10.69 -2.83
C PHE A 91 9.32 -11.88 -1.88
N TYR A 92 8.15 -12.13 -1.31
CA TYR A 92 7.94 -13.19 -0.34
C TYR A 92 6.97 -14.21 -0.91
N VAL A 93 7.25 -15.49 -0.71
CA VAL A 93 6.43 -16.56 -1.30
C VAL A 93 5.98 -17.61 -0.28
N HIS A 94 4.84 -18.22 -0.58
CA HIS A 94 4.35 -19.46 -0.01
C HIS A 94 3.65 -20.28 -1.11
N ALA A 95 4.07 -21.52 -1.30
CA ALA A 95 3.46 -22.45 -2.25
C ALA A 95 2.20 -23.06 -1.65
N ALA A 96 1.17 -23.21 -2.48
CA ALA A 96 0.02 -24.04 -2.14
C ALA A 96 0.47 -25.46 -1.74
N PRO A 97 -0.25 -26.13 -0.81
CA PRO A 97 -0.01 -27.54 -0.52
C PRO A 97 -0.07 -28.39 -1.80
N ALA A 98 0.83 -29.37 -1.96
CA ALA A 98 0.96 -30.13 -3.21
C ALA A 98 -0.34 -30.83 -3.68
N GLY A 99 -1.24 -31.18 -2.75
CA GLY A 99 -2.55 -31.78 -3.04
C GLY A 99 -3.72 -30.80 -3.10
N SER A 100 -3.46 -29.49 -3.00
CA SER A 100 -4.49 -28.45 -3.05
C SER A 100 -5.19 -28.44 -4.42
N PRO A 101 -6.53 -28.36 -4.48
CA PRO A 101 -7.23 -28.09 -5.74
C PRO A 101 -6.89 -26.70 -6.30
N HIS A 102 -6.41 -25.78 -5.45
CA HIS A 102 -6.01 -24.41 -5.77
C HIS A 102 -4.51 -24.25 -6.03
N ARG A 103 -3.78 -25.35 -6.29
CA ARG A 103 -2.33 -25.32 -6.57
C ARG A 103 -1.90 -24.49 -7.80
N ASN A 104 -2.85 -24.15 -8.67
CA ASN A 104 -2.64 -23.29 -9.83
C ASN A 104 -3.31 -21.91 -9.67
N ASP A 105 -3.87 -21.61 -8.51
CA ASP A 105 -4.43 -20.29 -8.20
C ASP A 105 -3.41 -19.50 -7.38
N TRP A 106 -3.33 -18.19 -7.67
CA TRP A 106 -2.28 -17.32 -7.14
C TRP A 106 -2.85 -16.02 -6.57
N ILE A 107 -2.26 -15.57 -5.46
CA ILE A 107 -2.39 -14.21 -4.95
C ILE A 107 -1.05 -13.51 -5.19
N LEU A 108 -1.09 -12.40 -5.92
CA LEU A 108 0.03 -11.48 -6.08
C LEU A 108 -0.33 -10.17 -5.38
N PHE A 109 0.34 -9.85 -4.28
CA PHE A 109 -0.01 -8.74 -3.40
C PHE A 109 1.05 -7.62 -3.45
N VAL A 110 0.62 -6.38 -3.73
CA VAL A 110 1.45 -5.17 -3.65
C VAL A 110 1.00 -4.29 -2.48
N PRO A 111 1.87 -4.04 -1.48
CA PRO A 111 1.51 -3.27 -0.29
C PRO A 111 1.42 -1.77 -0.56
N GLY A 112 0.90 -1.07 0.44
CA GLY A 112 0.67 0.36 0.43
C GLY A 112 1.85 1.19 0.92
N GLY A 113 1.52 2.33 1.54
CA GLY A 113 2.48 3.27 2.13
C GLY A 113 2.68 4.52 1.26
N GLY A 114 3.62 5.36 1.68
CA GLY A 114 3.87 6.68 1.09
C GLY A 114 4.41 6.65 -0.34
N ALA A 115 4.54 7.84 -0.92
CA ALA A 115 5.24 8.06 -2.18
C ALA A 115 5.96 9.42 -2.14
N VAL A 116 7.01 9.59 -2.93
CA VAL A 116 7.80 10.84 -2.99
C VAL A 116 7.86 11.38 -4.41
N GLN A 117 7.82 12.71 -4.53
CA GLN A 117 7.76 13.42 -5.82
C GLN A 117 8.93 14.39 -6.00
N GLY A 118 10.10 14.09 -5.44
CA GLY A 118 11.31 14.91 -5.60
C GLY A 118 12.44 14.50 -4.67
N VAL A 119 13.68 14.89 -5.01
CA VAL A 119 14.88 14.48 -4.28
C VAL A 119 14.90 14.92 -2.82
N ASP A 120 14.44 16.13 -2.49
CA ASP A 120 14.46 16.55 -1.09
C ASP A 120 13.47 15.74 -0.24
N ASN A 121 12.34 15.32 -0.81
CA ASN A 121 11.40 14.44 -0.12
C ASN A 121 11.97 13.02 0.02
N VAL A 122 12.68 12.52 -1.01
CA VAL A 122 13.42 11.25 -0.93
C VAL A 122 14.44 11.30 0.20
N VAL A 123 15.28 12.34 0.20
CA VAL A 123 16.37 12.52 1.16
C VAL A 123 15.80 12.76 2.56
N ALA A 124 14.75 13.54 2.73
CA ALA A 124 14.07 13.73 4.00
C ALA A 124 13.38 12.44 4.49
N SER A 125 12.67 11.71 3.62
CA SER A 125 12.09 10.41 3.98
C SER A 125 13.17 9.41 4.37
N TRP A 126 14.37 9.55 3.81
CA TRP A 126 15.53 8.72 4.11
C TRP A 126 16.34 9.19 5.33
N PHE A 127 16.37 10.46 5.70
CA PHE A 127 17.27 10.94 6.76
C PHE A 127 16.61 11.73 7.85
N ASP A 128 15.48 12.36 7.58
CA ASP A 128 14.88 13.32 8.51
C ASP A 128 13.71 12.72 9.28
N GLU A 129 13.13 11.60 8.83
CA GLU A 129 12.19 10.87 9.66
C GLU A 129 12.92 10.21 10.83
N PRO A 130 12.49 10.48 12.09
CA PRO A 130 13.19 10.00 13.27
C PRO A 130 13.25 8.48 13.27
N ILE A 131 14.44 7.93 12.97
CA ILE A 131 14.98 6.55 13.10
C ILE A 131 13.97 5.51 13.63
N GLY A 132 12.86 5.32 12.90
CA GLY A 132 11.64 4.74 13.46
C GLY A 132 10.40 4.94 12.58
N GLY A 133 10.45 5.91 11.65
CA GLY A 133 9.61 5.90 10.45
C GLY A 133 10.02 4.75 9.53
N SER A 134 9.06 3.92 9.11
CA SER A 134 9.26 2.70 8.33
C SER A 134 9.70 2.90 6.87
N THR A 135 10.09 4.12 6.50
CA THR A 135 10.29 4.57 5.11
C THR A 135 11.51 3.96 4.44
N HIS A 136 12.62 3.71 5.16
CA HIS A 136 13.81 3.03 4.56
C HIS A 136 13.47 1.64 4.04
N GLY A 137 12.63 0.93 4.80
CA GLY A 137 12.14 -0.39 4.39
C GLY A 137 11.32 -0.33 3.11
N GLU A 138 10.70 0.81 2.79
CA GLU A 138 9.91 1.04 1.58
C GLU A 138 10.72 1.57 0.38
N MET A 139 12.03 1.78 0.56
CA MET A 139 12.94 2.34 -0.45
C MET A 139 14.15 1.43 -0.74
N SER A 140 14.31 0.33 0.01
CA SER A 140 15.42 -0.62 -0.10
C SER A 140 14.98 -2.05 0.22
N SER A 141 15.62 -3.04 -0.38
CA SER A 141 15.46 -4.46 -0.02
C SER A 141 16.54 -5.00 0.93
N LEU A 142 17.56 -4.20 1.25
CA LEU A 142 18.70 -4.66 2.05
C LEU A 142 18.32 -5.07 3.46
N TRP A 143 17.30 -4.42 4.02
CA TRP A 143 16.78 -4.71 5.36
C TRP A 143 15.48 -5.54 5.34
N ALA A 144 15.05 -5.98 4.16
CA ALA A 144 13.86 -6.81 4.06
C ALA A 144 14.12 -8.13 4.81
N PRO A 145 13.27 -8.51 5.80
CA PRO A 145 13.50 -9.68 6.66
C PRO A 145 13.54 -10.98 5.86
N PRO A 146 14.18 -12.04 6.36
CA PRO A 146 14.22 -13.33 5.65
C PRO A 146 12.85 -13.98 5.46
N SER A 147 11.87 -13.64 6.31
CA SER A 147 10.50 -14.15 6.27
C SER A 147 9.54 -13.21 7.01
N ILE A 148 8.26 -13.29 6.64
CA ILE A 148 7.17 -12.45 7.19
C ILE A 148 5.94 -13.31 7.54
N SER A 149 5.08 -12.82 8.42
CA SER A 149 3.76 -13.39 8.71
C SER A 149 2.67 -12.33 8.57
N PRO A 150 2.37 -11.88 7.34
CA PRO A 150 1.17 -11.07 7.10
C PRO A 150 -0.07 -11.86 7.52
N GLY A 151 -1.07 -11.15 8.02
CA GLY A 151 -2.37 -11.72 8.39
C GLY A 151 -3.35 -11.73 7.21
N GLY A 152 -4.61 -11.95 7.53
CA GLY A 152 -5.72 -11.88 6.56
C GLY A 152 -5.53 -12.85 5.39
N ILE A 153 -5.64 -12.34 4.16
CA ILE A 153 -5.59 -13.15 2.93
C ILE A 153 -4.25 -13.84 2.69
N LEU A 154 -3.16 -13.32 3.27
CA LEU A 154 -1.81 -13.86 3.15
C LEU A 154 -1.39 -14.72 4.35
N ASP A 155 -2.33 -15.11 5.21
CA ASP A 155 -2.06 -16.10 6.24
C ASP A 155 -2.41 -17.51 5.71
N PRO A 156 -1.43 -18.35 5.33
CA PRO A 156 -1.67 -19.72 4.88
C PRO A 156 -1.97 -20.69 6.03
N THR A 157 -1.83 -20.24 7.29
CA THR A 157 -2.05 -21.05 8.49
C THR A 157 -3.43 -20.83 9.10
N ASP A 158 -4.10 -19.73 8.75
CA ASP A 158 -5.42 -19.42 9.26
C ASP A 158 -6.51 -20.22 8.54
N VAL A 159 -7.16 -21.11 9.29
CA VAL A 159 -8.27 -21.94 8.80
C VAL A 159 -9.50 -21.13 8.39
N ARG A 160 -9.61 -19.86 8.79
CA ARG A 160 -10.67 -18.95 8.37
C ARG A 160 -10.40 -18.35 6.99
N ASN A 161 -9.13 -18.31 6.55
CA ASN A 161 -8.75 -17.75 5.26
C ASN A 161 -9.16 -18.71 4.13
N PRO A 162 -10.14 -18.36 3.29
CA PRO A 162 -10.59 -19.24 2.21
C PRO A 162 -9.59 -19.34 1.06
N PHE A 163 -8.48 -18.61 1.12
CA PHE A 163 -7.39 -18.63 0.15
C PHE A 163 -6.07 -19.16 0.75
N ALA A 164 -6.14 -19.80 1.93
CA ALA A 164 -4.96 -20.33 2.62
C ALA A 164 -4.19 -21.39 1.81
N ASP A 165 -4.87 -22.10 0.91
CA ASP A 165 -4.31 -23.17 0.08
C ASP A 165 -3.94 -22.75 -1.35
N TRP A 166 -3.86 -21.43 -1.59
CA TRP A 166 -3.38 -20.83 -2.83
C TRP A 166 -1.87 -20.57 -2.78
N ASN A 167 -1.26 -20.33 -3.93
CA ASN A 167 0.10 -19.77 -3.97
C ASN A 167 0.02 -18.29 -3.57
N GLN A 168 0.86 -17.87 -2.63
CA GLN A 168 0.83 -16.50 -2.10
C GLN A 168 2.16 -15.81 -2.38
N VAL A 169 2.08 -14.59 -2.91
CA VAL A 169 3.22 -13.74 -3.19
C VAL A 169 2.96 -12.35 -2.62
N PHE A 170 3.91 -11.83 -1.84
CA PHE A 170 3.92 -10.44 -1.38
C PHE A 170 5.13 -9.75 -2.00
N ILE A 171 4.90 -8.73 -2.82
CA ILE A 171 5.94 -7.96 -3.49
C ILE A 171 6.44 -6.89 -2.53
N HIS A 172 7.74 -6.94 -2.17
CA HIS A 172 8.32 -5.95 -1.26
C HIS A 172 8.32 -4.58 -1.93
N LYS A 173 7.66 -3.60 -1.31
CA LYS A 173 7.73 -2.22 -1.78
C LYS A 173 9.13 -1.69 -1.49
N CYS A 174 9.84 -1.31 -2.54
CA CYS A 174 11.13 -0.63 -2.40
C CYS A 174 11.35 0.52 -3.40
N SER A 175 10.32 0.92 -4.15
CA SER A 175 10.42 1.95 -5.19
C SER A 175 9.80 3.31 -4.82
N TYR A 176 8.98 3.36 -3.77
CA TYR A 176 8.31 4.56 -3.24
C TYR A 176 7.62 5.46 -4.31
N ASP A 177 7.11 4.83 -5.38
CA ASP A 177 6.45 5.41 -6.55
C ASP A 177 5.08 4.77 -6.81
N ARG A 178 4.49 4.16 -5.78
CA ARG A 178 3.21 3.43 -5.86
C ARG A 178 3.22 2.29 -6.89
N PHE A 179 4.35 1.66 -7.18
CA PHE A 179 4.44 0.60 -8.21
C PHE A 179 4.17 1.09 -9.65
N LEU A 180 4.29 2.40 -9.91
CA LEU A 180 4.01 2.97 -11.24
C LEU A 180 5.26 3.26 -12.07
N GLY A 181 6.39 3.54 -11.42
CA GLY A 181 7.57 4.08 -12.10
C GLY A 181 8.26 3.08 -13.03
N ARG A 182 8.77 3.59 -14.16
CA ARG A 182 9.67 2.89 -15.10
C ARG A 182 11.07 3.53 -15.18
N ARG A 183 11.32 4.58 -14.40
CA ARG A 183 12.55 5.36 -14.48
C ARG A 183 13.76 4.62 -13.94
N ALA A 184 14.56 4.07 -14.86
CA ALA A 184 15.85 3.40 -14.64
C ALA A 184 16.77 4.14 -13.65
N SER A 185 16.87 5.46 -13.80
CA SER A 185 17.65 6.29 -12.90
C SER A 185 17.16 7.74 -12.96
N HIS A 186 16.92 8.34 -11.78
CA HIS A 186 16.76 9.77 -11.61
C HIS A 186 17.97 10.33 -10.88
N VAL A 187 18.55 11.39 -11.44
CA VAL A 187 19.54 12.22 -10.76
C VAL A 187 18.96 13.63 -10.65
N GLU A 188 18.92 14.15 -9.43
CA GLU A 188 18.42 15.49 -9.14
C GLU A 188 19.29 16.13 -8.03
N PRO A 189 19.59 17.44 -8.12
CA PRO A 189 20.30 18.15 -7.06
C PRO A 189 19.38 18.44 -5.87
N THR A 190 19.84 18.25 -4.64
CA THR A 190 19.12 18.71 -3.45
C THR A 190 18.87 20.22 -3.50
N LEU A 191 17.67 20.67 -3.15
CA LEU A 191 17.33 22.09 -3.12
C LEU A 191 17.63 22.72 -1.76
N VAL A 192 17.77 21.89 -0.72
CA VAL A 192 18.16 22.29 0.64
C VAL A 192 19.33 21.46 1.15
N ASP A 193 19.89 21.88 2.27
CA ASP A 193 20.88 21.10 3.01
C ASP A 193 20.16 20.02 3.82
N HIS A 194 20.68 18.79 3.81
CA HIS A 194 20.15 17.67 4.59
C HIS A 194 21.21 17.12 5.54
N PHE A 195 20.81 16.66 6.72
CA PHE A 195 21.74 16.02 7.66
C PHE A 195 21.54 14.51 7.66
N VAL A 196 22.60 13.79 7.32
CA VAL A 196 22.59 12.33 7.22
C VAL A 196 22.50 11.76 8.63
N THR A 197 21.32 11.31 9.03
CA THR A 197 21.13 10.61 10.32
C THR A 197 21.29 9.09 10.20
N GLY A 198 21.35 8.57 8.96
CA GLY A 198 21.36 7.13 8.65
C GLY A 198 22.28 6.76 7.47
N TYR A 199 22.25 5.50 7.04
CA TYR A 199 23.07 4.99 5.93
C TYR A 199 22.27 4.96 4.62
N LEU A 200 22.83 5.47 3.51
CA LEU A 200 22.32 5.27 2.14
C LEU A 200 23.13 4.16 1.45
N PRO A 201 22.51 3.04 1.08
CA PRO A 201 23.16 2.01 0.27
C PRO A 201 23.56 2.57 -1.09
N GLY A 202 24.76 2.19 -1.54
CA GLY A 202 25.32 2.69 -2.81
C GLY A 202 25.84 4.13 -2.78
N GLN A 203 25.68 4.86 -1.67
CA GLN A 203 26.20 6.22 -1.50
C GLN A 203 27.06 6.32 -0.22
N GLN A 204 28.29 6.80 -0.35
CA GLN A 204 29.21 6.95 0.79
C GLN A 204 28.92 8.25 1.57
N PHE A 205 27.77 8.33 2.26
CA PHE A 205 27.51 9.41 3.20
C PHE A 205 27.67 8.90 4.63
N PRO A 206 28.72 9.30 5.36
CA PRO A 206 28.84 9.00 6.78
C PRO A 206 27.71 9.64 7.58
N VAL A 207 27.17 8.94 8.59
CA VAL A 207 26.25 9.53 9.57
C VAL A 207 26.88 10.78 10.19
N GLY A 208 26.09 11.85 10.33
CA GLY A 208 26.52 13.17 10.77
C GLY A 208 27.06 14.07 9.66
N THR A 209 27.07 13.62 8.40
CA THR A 209 27.47 14.44 7.25
C THR A 209 26.32 15.31 6.79
N GLN A 210 26.61 16.55 6.41
CA GLN A 210 25.65 17.42 5.72
C GLN A 210 25.73 17.16 4.21
N ILE A 211 24.62 16.76 3.60
CA ILE A 211 24.44 16.78 2.15
C ILE A 211 24.12 18.24 1.79
N ALA A 212 25.12 18.95 1.28
CA ALA A 212 24.96 20.34 0.89
C ALA A 212 23.99 20.49 -0.30
N ARG A 213 23.23 21.59 -0.32
CA ARG A 213 22.41 22.03 -1.44
C ARG A 213 23.20 21.95 -2.75
N GLY A 214 22.54 21.45 -3.79
CA GLY A 214 23.12 21.25 -5.11
C GLY A 214 23.81 19.90 -5.28
N LYS A 215 23.91 19.08 -4.23
CA LYS A 215 24.45 17.72 -4.33
C LYS A 215 23.51 16.86 -5.16
N GLN A 216 24.04 16.26 -6.22
CA GLN A 216 23.31 15.28 -7.02
C GLN A 216 23.17 13.96 -6.27
N ILE A 217 21.92 13.52 -6.07
CA ILE A 217 21.59 12.20 -5.53
C ILE A 217 20.98 11.37 -6.66
N ARG A 218 21.33 10.08 -6.69
CA ARG A 218 20.81 9.11 -7.66
C ARG A 218 19.87 8.16 -6.97
N PHE A 219 18.71 7.94 -7.58
CA PHE A 219 17.68 7.01 -7.15
C PHE A 219 17.01 6.37 -8.38
N ALA A 220 16.19 5.35 -8.17
CA ALA A 220 15.36 4.75 -9.22
C ALA A 220 13.88 4.72 -8.81
N TYR A 221 12.99 4.80 -9.79
CA TYR A 221 11.56 4.62 -9.61
C TYR A 221 11.14 3.53 -10.58
N ARG A 222 11.28 2.27 -10.16
CA ARG A 222 11.05 1.08 -10.98
C ARG A 222 9.88 0.25 -10.48
N GLY A 223 8.91 0.88 -9.83
CA GLY A 223 7.79 0.20 -9.22
C GLY A 223 7.08 -0.79 -10.15
N HIS A 224 6.83 -0.38 -11.39
CA HIS A 224 6.20 -1.24 -12.39
C HIS A 224 7.16 -2.37 -12.81
N ASP A 225 8.41 -2.04 -13.11
CA ASP A 225 9.40 -3.06 -13.49
C ASP A 225 9.70 -4.07 -12.37
N ILE A 226 9.53 -3.70 -11.10
CA ILE A 226 9.62 -4.64 -9.98
C ILE A 226 8.51 -5.69 -10.07
N VAL A 227 7.28 -5.27 -10.39
CA VAL A 227 6.15 -6.21 -10.57
C VAL A 227 6.45 -7.15 -11.73
N ASP A 228 6.89 -6.63 -12.88
CA ASP A 228 7.26 -7.43 -14.05
C ASP A 228 8.40 -8.40 -13.73
N ALA A 229 9.45 -7.93 -13.04
CA ALA A 229 10.58 -8.77 -12.65
C ALA A 229 10.14 -9.94 -11.74
N VAL A 230 9.18 -9.71 -10.84
CA VAL A 230 8.61 -10.77 -9.98
C VAL A 230 7.82 -11.77 -10.82
N VAL A 231 6.95 -11.30 -11.72
CA VAL A 231 6.19 -12.16 -12.64
C VAL A 231 7.12 -13.01 -13.49
N ASP A 232 8.12 -12.39 -14.12
CA ASP A 232 9.10 -13.09 -14.96
C ASP A 232 9.91 -14.10 -14.15
N THR A 233 10.30 -13.75 -12.92
CA THR A 233 11.01 -14.68 -12.03
C THR A 233 10.15 -15.91 -11.73
N LEU A 234 8.87 -15.72 -11.38
CA LEU A 234 7.94 -16.80 -11.05
C LEU A 234 7.55 -17.65 -12.27
N ALA A 235 7.54 -17.07 -13.47
CA ALA A 235 7.19 -17.77 -14.70
C ALA A 235 8.37 -18.55 -15.28
N THR A 236 9.58 -17.96 -15.27
CA THR A 236 10.72 -18.46 -16.06
C THR A 236 11.80 -19.15 -15.23
N THR A 237 11.75 -19.04 -13.91
CA THR A 237 12.77 -19.61 -13.01
C THR A 237 12.17 -20.55 -11.99
N THR A 238 12.98 -21.51 -11.53
CA THR A 238 12.60 -22.36 -10.40
C THR A 238 12.84 -21.62 -9.09
N VAL A 239 11.77 -21.23 -8.40
CA VAL A 239 11.85 -20.55 -7.11
C VAL A 239 11.86 -21.56 -5.97
N HIS A 240 12.93 -21.57 -5.18
CA HIS A 240 13.09 -22.40 -3.99
C HIS A 240 13.10 -21.55 -2.71
N TYR A 241 12.43 -22.02 -1.66
CA TYR A 241 12.44 -21.39 -0.35
C TYR A 241 12.19 -22.46 0.72
N ASN A 242 12.87 -22.39 1.88
CA ASN A 242 12.66 -23.30 3.02
C ASN A 242 12.43 -24.78 2.64
N ALA A 243 13.32 -25.37 1.83
CA ALA A 243 13.22 -26.74 1.27
C ALA A 243 11.98 -27.06 0.41
N THR A 244 11.19 -26.04 0.05
CA THR A 244 10.01 -26.09 -0.81
C THR A 244 10.34 -25.46 -2.17
N THR A 245 9.59 -25.86 -3.20
CA THR A 245 9.68 -25.29 -4.55
C THR A 245 8.32 -24.73 -4.93
N MET A 246 8.27 -23.48 -5.40
CA MET A 246 7.04 -22.91 -5.93
C MET A 246 6.64 -23.63 -7.23
N PRO A 247 5.34 -23.84 -7.50
CA PRO A 247 4.91 -24.13 -8.87
C PRO A 247 5.30 -22.97 -9.80
N SER A 248 5.41 -23.25 -11.10
CA SER A 248 5.64 -22.17 -12.07
C SER A 248 4.37 -21.34 -12.23
N LEU A 249 4.51 -20.02 -12.32
CA LEU A 249 3.40 -19.13 -12.64
C LEU A 249 2.88 -19.36 -14.08
N ALA A 250 3.68 -19.97 -14.97
CA ALA A 250 3.23 -20.35 -16.31
C ALA A 250 2.08 -21.38 -16.31
N ASP A 251 1.90 -22.11 -15.20
CA ASP A 251 0.82 -23.08 -15.00
C ASP A 251 -0.42 -22.47 -14.31
N ALA A 252 -0.44 -21.14 -14.10
CA ALA A 252 -1.52 -20.47 -13.37
C ALA A 252 -2.86 -20.57 -14.12
N SER A 253 -3.91 -20.93 -13.38
CA SER A 253 -5.30 -20.90 -13.85
C SER A 253 -5.95 -19.56 -13.51
N THR A 254 -5.71 -19.05 -12.30
CA THR A 254 -6.22 -17.76 -11.81
C THR A 254 -5.13 -16.98 -11.12
N ILE A 255 -5.10 -15.68 -11.33
CA ILE A 255 -4.25 -14.74 -10.59
C ILE A 255 -5.13 -13.63 -10.03
N MET A 256 -5.14 -13.50 -8.71
CA MET A 256 -5.71 -12.37 -8.00
C MET A 256 -4.59 -11.38 -7.69
N PHE A 257 -4.55 -10.27 -8.42
CA PHE A 257 -3.63 -9.17 -8.19
C PHE A 257 -4.25 -8.17 -7.22
N ILE A 258 -3.67 -8.06 -6.03
CA ILE A 258 -4.22 -7.28 -4.93
C ILE A 258 -3.28 -6.11 -4.69
N GLY A 259 -3.80 -4.90 -4.83
CA GLY A 259 -3.10 -3.72 -4.35
C GLY A 259 -3.77 -3.16 -3.11
N HIS A 260 -2.96 -2.71 -2.16
CA HIS A 260 -3.44 -2.11 -0.92
C HIS A 260 -2.98 -0.65 -0.81
N SER A 261 -3.85 0.29 -0.42
CA SER A 261 -3.52 1.72 -0.21
C SER A 261 -2.80 2.32 -1.43
N GLY A 262 -1.63 2.95 -1.28
CA GLY A 262 -0.82 3.43 -2.39
C GLY A 262 -0.50 2.34 -3.43
N GLY A 263 -0.37 1.08 -3.04
CA GLY A 263 -0.21 -0.05 -3.94
C GLY A 263 -1.48 -0.41 -4.71
N SER A 264 -2.67 -0.11 -4.18
CA SER A 264 -3.95 -0.27 -4.92
C SER A 264 -4.07 0.72 -6.07
N ARG A 265 -3.54 1.94 -5.87
CA ARG A 265 -3.42 2.95 -6.92
C ARG A 265 -2.50 2.44 -8.04
N GLY A 266 -1.33 1.95 -7.68
CA GLY A 266 -0.42 1.25 -8.59
C GLY A 266 -1.09 0.14 -9.38
N ALA A 267 -1.68 -0.80 -8.64
CA ALA A 267 -2.28 -1.99 -9.20
C ALA A 267 -3.40 -1.65 -10.20
N THR A 268 -4.23 -0.67 -9.88
CA THR A 268 -5.32 -0.22 -10.76
C THR A 268 -4.80 0.34 -12.08
N MET A 269 -3.70 1.09 -12.04
CA MET A 269 -3.15 1.77 -13.20
C MET A 269 -2.42 0.83 -14.16
N ILE A 270 -1.84 -0.26 -13.65
CA ILE A 270 -1.04 -1.19 -14.45
C ILE A 270 -1.76 -2.51 -14.76
N ILE A 271 -2.96 -2.74 -14.21
CA ILE A 271 -3.59 -4.08 -14.24
C ILE A 271 -3.78 -4.63 -15.65
N ASP A 272 -4.19 -3.81 -16.62
CA ASP A 272 -4.51 -4.32 -17.96
C ASP A 272 -3.23 -4.67 -18.74
N ASP A 273 -2.17 -3.88 -18.59
CA ASP A 273 -0.83 -4.19 -19.11
C ASP A 273 -0.25 -5.45 -18.42
N LEU A 274 -0.32 -5.50 -17.09
CA LEU A 274 0.08 -6.66 -16.30
C LEU A 274 -0.72 -7.91 -16.69
N ALA A 275 -2.01 -7.80 -16.95
CA ALA A 275 -2.84 -8.92 -17.39
C ALA A 275 -2.41 -9.42 -18.78
N ALA A 276 -2.01 -8.53 -19.68
CA ALA A 276 -1.43 -8.91 -20.98
C ALA A 276 -0.07 -9.61 -20.82
N HIS A 277 0.80 -9.11 -19.93
CA HIS A 277 2.07 -9.74 -19.56
C HIS A 277 1.83 -11.15 -18.99
N LEU A 278 0.95 -11.27 -18.01
CA LEU A 278 0.60 -12.54 -17.37
C LEU A 278 0.05 -13.56 -18.36
N ARG A 279 -0.77 -13.14 -19.35
CA ARG A 279 -1.29 -14.03 -20.40
C ARG A 279 -0.20 -14.46 -21.40
N THR A 280 0.89 -13.71 -21.52
CA THR A 280 2.07 -14.13 -22.28
C THR A 280 2.80 -15.26 -21.55
N ALA A 281 2.92 -15.16 -20.23
CA ALA A 281 3.55 -16.19 -19.39
C ALA A 281 2.66 -17.44 -19.20
N ALA A 282 1.36 -17.25 -18.98
CA ALA A 282 0.36 -18.28 -18.72
C ALA A 282 -0.84 -18.12 -19.67
N PRO A 283 -0.81 -18.71 -20.88
CA PRO A 283 -1.89 -18.56 -21.84
C PRO A 283 -3.24 -19.04 -21.29
N GLY A 284 -4.21 -18.13 -21.23
CA GLY A 284 -5.56 -18.43 -20.74
C GLY A 284 -5.79 -18.21 -19.25
N VAL A 285 -4.80 -17.68 -18.52
CA VAL A 285 -4.97 -17.30 -17.12
C VAL A 285 -6.09 -16.27 -16.93
N ASP A 286 -6.91 -16.49 -15.91
CA ASP A 286 -7.92 -15.55 -15.44
C ASP A 286 -7.29 -14.56 -14.46
N VAL A 287 -7.05 -13.33 -14.92
CA VAL A 287 -6.44 -12.25 -14.13
C VAL A 287 -7.54 -11.37 -13.56
N ARG A 288 -7.46 -11.06 -12.27
CA ARG A 288 -8.44 -10.24 -11.57
C ARG A 288 -7.78 -9.24 -10.63
N LEU A 289 -8.37 -8.05 -10.52
CA LEU A 289 -7.93 -6.98 -9.63
C LEU A 289 -8.70 -7.01 -8.31
N VAL A 290 -7.99 -6.81 -7.21
CA VAL A 290 -8.58 -6.42 -5.92
C VAL A 290 -7.95 -5.10 -5.51
N MET A 291 -8.79 -4.07 -5.41
CA MET A 291 -8.41 -2.74 -4.98
C MET A 291 -8.82 -2.57 -3.52
N ASP A 292 -7.86 -2.66 -2.60
CA ASP A 292 -8.08 -2.48 -1.17
C ASP A 292 -7.60 -1.09 -0.72
N ALA A 293 -8.51 -0.26 -0.24
CA ALA A 293 -8.21 0.99 0.46
C ALA A 293 -7.48 2.07 -0.34
N GLY A 294 -7.72 2.16 -1.65
CA GLY A 294 -7.31 3.34 -2.42
C GLY A 294 -8.42 3.88 -3.29
N PHE A 295 -9.68 3.53 -2.97
CA PHE A 295 -10.84 4.10 -3.65
C PHE A 295 -11.09 5.47 -3.05
N ASP A 296 -10.47 6.47 -3.66
CA ASP A 296 -10.60 7.86 -3.29
C ASP A 296 -11.66 8.53 -4.14
N PRO A 297 -12.65 9.23 -3.54
CA PRO A 297 -13.60 9.98 -4.32
C PRO A 297 -12.92 11.15 -5.03
N GLY A 298 -12.75 11.00 -6.35
CA GLY A 298 -12.11 11.96 -7.25
C GLY A 298 -13.01 13.09 -7.75
N ALA A 299 -12.40 14.00 -8.50
CA ALA A 299 -13.03 15.21 -9.05
C ALA A 299 -14.05 14.93 -10.17
N GLU A 300 -14.11 13.70 -10.68
CA GLU A 300 -15.09 13.24 -11.69
C GLU A 300 -16.56 13.40 -11.25
N ASN A 301 -16.82 13.75 -10.00
CA ASN A 301 -18.14 13.94 -9.39
C ASN A 301 -19.00 15.09 -9.98
N VAL A 302 -18.67 15.66 -11.13
CA VAL A 302 -19.48 16.70 -11.78
C VAL A 302 -20.56 16.11 -12.72
N VAL A 303 -20.59 14.79 -12.93
CA VAL A 303 -21.39 14.18 -14.01
C VAL A 303 -22.91 14.26 -13.84
N ASN A 304 -23.46 14.59 -12.67
CA ASN A 304 -24.92 14.72 -12.46
C ASN A 304 -25.42 16.12 -12.11
N GLY A 305 -24.64 17.18 -12.37
CA GLY A 305 -25.06 18.57 -12.08
C GLY A 305 -25.18 18.90 -10.59
N ALA A 306 -24.97 17.92 -9.70
CA ALA A 306 -24.64 18.15 -8.31
C ALA A 306 -23.27 18.82 -8.27
N THR A 307 -23.26 20.14 -8.19
CA THR A 307 -22.07 20.91 -7.86
C THR A 307 -21.81 20.67 -6.38
N TYR A 308 -21.16 19.54 -6.06
CA TYR A 308 -20.45 19.45 -4.80
C TYR A 308 -19.35 20.51 -4.87
N PRO A 309 -19.32 21.50 -3.96
CA PRO A 309 -18.29 22.52 -3.99
C PRO A 309 -16.91 21.85 -4.13
N ALA A 310 -16.05 22.35 -5.02
CA ALA A 310 -14.65 21.90 -5.11
C ALA A 310 -13.90 22.02 -3.76
N THR A 311 -14.50 22.72 -2.79
CA THR A 311 -14.02 22.89 -1.40
C THR A 311 -14.50 21.80 -0.43
N SER A 312 -15.42 20.90 -0.80
CA SER A 312 -16.02 19.91 0.11
C SER A 312 -15.33 18.55 0.12
N TYR A 313 -14.43 18.30 -0.81
CA TYR A 313 -13.60 17.09 -0.80
C TYR A 313 -12.18 17.46 -0.39
N PRO A 314 -11.60 16.80 0.62
CA PRO A 314 -10.16 16.82 0.80
C PRO A 314 -9.56 15.97 -0.33
N THR A 315 -9.43 16.54 -1.54
CA THR A 315 -8.64 15.95 -2.63
C THR A 315 -7.13 16.15 -2.39
N SER A 316 -6.76 16.56 -1.18
CA SER A 316 -5.39 16.44 -0.70
C SER A 316 -5.11 14.97 -0.50
N ASP A 317 -4.14 14.43 -1.22
CA ASP A 317 -3.40 13.28 -0.69
C ASP A 317 -2.86 13.68 0.71
N PRO A 318 -3.35 13.06 1.79
CA PRO A 318 -2.97 13.40 3.16
C PRO A 318 -1.46 13.39 3.37
N ALA A 319 -0.76 12.52 2.63
CA ALA A 319 0.69 12.36 2.75
C ALA A 319 1.48 13.56 2.20
N SER A 320 0.88 14.41 1.37
CA SER A 320 1.58 15.52 0.70
C SER A 320 1.12 16.92 1.11
N GLY A 321 0.13 17.03 2.00
CA GLY A 321 -0.19 18.29 2.70
C GLY A 321 -0.63 19.48 1.84
N GLY A 322 -0.83 19.31 0.53
CA GLY A 322 -1.06 20.39 -0.45
C GLY A 322 -2.52 20.68 -0.81
N ASN A 323 -2.74 21.83 -1.44
CA ASN A 323 -4.00 22.29 -2.04
C ASN A 323 -4.48 21.32 -3.16
N PRO A 324 -5.79 21.04 -3.32
CA PRO A 324 -6.40 20.24 -4.40
C PRO A 324 -5.78 20.33 -5.81
N LEU A 325 -5.47 21.54 -6.27
CA LEU A 325 -4.84 21.76 -7.59
C LEU A 325 -3.34 21.51 -7.56
N ALA A 326 -2.70 21.67 -6.40
CA ALA A 326 -1.31 21.29 -6.18
C ALA A 326 -1.15 19.78 -6.08
N THR A 327 -2.14 19.01 -5.63
CA THR A 327 -2.08 17.53 -5.59
C THR A 327 -2.34 16.89 -6.94
N ALA A 328 -3.25 17.41 -7.77
CA ALA A 328 -3.34 16.97 -9.17
C ALA A 328 -2.07 17.33 -9.96
N ALA A 329 -1.54 18.54 -9.78
CA ALA A 329 -0.28 18.95 -10.41
C ALA A 329 0.94 18.17 -9.87
N ALA A 330 0.97 17.81 -8.58
CA ALA A 330 2.05 17.04 -7.97
C ALA A 330 1.93 15.54 -8.27
N ALA A 331 0.71 14.99 -8.35
CA ALA A 331 0.46 13.66 -8.89
C ALA A 331 0.89 13.59 -10.35
N LYS A 332 0.54 14.60 -11.17
CA LYS A 332 1.02 14.75 -12.55
C LYS A 332 2.55 14.92 -12.61
N LEU A 333 3.16 15.69 -11.72
CA LEU A 333 4.60 15.85 -11.64
C LEU A 333 5.28 14.52 -11.31
N GLY A 334 4.77 13.81 -10.30
CA GLY A 334 5.18 12.46 -9.93
C GLY A 334 5.10 11.52 -11.13
N PHE A 335 3.92 11.45 -11.73
CA PHE A 335 3.58 10.58 -12.83
C PHE A 335 4.43 10.88 -14.09
N ASP A 336 4.42 12.10 -14.61
CA ASP A 336 5.08 12.43 -15.88
C ASP A 336 6.59 12.61 -15.75
N THR A 337 7.05 13.25 -14.67
CA THR A 337 8.40 13.82 -14.63
C THR A 337 9.34 13.11 -13.68
N VAL A 338 8.86 12.65 -12.52
CA VAL A 338 9.70 12.08 -11.47
C VAL A 338 9.81 10.57 -11.66
N TRP A 339 8.68 9.87 -11.68
CA TRP A 339 8.59 8.42 -11.76
C TRP A 339 8.70 7.90 -13.18
N GLN A 340 8.38 8.72 -14.19
CA GLN A 340 8.09 8.25 -15.55
C GLN A 340 7.12 7.06 -15.46
N ALA A 341 6.00 7.32 -14.80
CA ALA A 341 5.02 6.32 -14.52
C ALA A 341 4.38 5.82 -15.81
N ASP A 342 4.13 4.52 -15.86
CA ASP A 342 3.15 4.00 -16.81
C ASP A 342 1.75 4.21 -16.24
N GLY A 343 0.89 4.82 -17.05
CA GLY A 343 -0.54 4.79 -16.83
C GLY A 343 -1.18 3.63 -17.53
N ASP A 344 -2.50 3.58 -17.38
CA ASP A 344 -3.30 2.73 -18.24
C ASP A 344 -3.14 3.15 -19.71
N ALA A 345 -2.65 2.22 -20.54
CA ALA A 345 -2.33 2.49 -21.93
C ALA A 345 -3.58 2.88 -22.74
N THR A 346 -4.74 2.32 -22.41
CA THR A 346 -6.00 2.62 -23.07
C THR A 346 -6.45 4.04 -22.74
N CYS A 347 -6.37 4.46 -21.48
CA CYS A 347 -6.61 5.84 -21.07
C CYS A 347 -5.71 6.80 -21.83
N LEU A 348 -4.39 6.59 -21.78
CA LEU A 348 -3.40 7.48 -22.41
C LEU A 348 -3.59 7.58 -23.93
N ALA A 349 -4.11 6.53 -24.57
CA ALA A 349 -4.36 6.52 -26.00
C ALA A 349 -5.66 7.24 -26.42
N ASN A 350 -6.62 7.41 -25.51
CA ASN A 350 -7.97 7.87 -25.85
C ASN A 350 -8.37 9.19 -25.17
N GLU A 351 -7.73 9.57 -24.07
CA GLU A 351 -8.04 10.82 -23.38
C GLU A 351 -7.43 12.04 -24.06
N VAL A 352 -8.23 13.09 -24.20
CA VAL A 352 -7.80 14.36 -24.81
C VAL A 352 -6.78 15.08 -23.92
N ASP A 353 -6.98 14.99 -22.61
CA ASP A 353 -6.04 15.47 -21.60
C ASP A 353 -5.43 14.25 -20.88
N PRO A 354 -4.21 13.81 -21.23
CA PRO A 354 -3.61 12.61 -20.63
C PRO A 354 -3.35 12.77 -19.12
N SER A 355 -3.46 13.98 -18.55
CA SER A 355 -3.32 14.18 -17.11
C SER A 355 -4.44 13.55 -16.30
N VAL A 356 -5.63 13.35 -16.89
CA VAL A 356 -6.74 12.64 -16.23
C VAL A 356 -6.42 11.16 -16.03
N CYS A 357 -5.51 10.60 -16.82
CA CYS A 357 -5.02 9.24 -16.62
C CYS A 357 -4.15 9.11 -15.37
N GLY A 358 -3.73 10.19 -14.73
CA GLY A 358 -3.11 10.15 -13.40
C GLY A 358 -4.13 10.03 -12.26
N ASP A 359 -5.43 10.21 -12.54
CA ASP A 359 -6.51 9.98 -11.59
C ASP A 359 -6.92 8.50 -11.62
N VAL A 360 -6.60 7.80 -10.53
CA VAL A 360 -6.87 6.37 -10.36
C VAL A 360 -8.36 6.07 -10.47
N LEU A 361 -9.23 6.97 -9.98
CA LEU A 361 -10.67 6.77 -10.08
C LEU A 361 -11.10 6.88 -11.54
N HIS A 362 -10.63 7.91 -12.25
CA HIS A 362 -10.93 8.05 -13.68
C HIS A 362 -10.54 6.79 -14.47
N VAL A 363 -9.34 6.26 -14.23
CA VAL A 363 -8.86 5.02 -14.86
C VAL A 363 -9.73 3.82 -14.48
N LEU A 364 -9.99 3.62 -13.19
CA LEU A 364 -10.84 2.54 -12.68
C LEU A 364 -12.25 2.55 -13.30
N MET A 365 -12.83 3.74 -13.45
CA MET A 365 -14.20 3.94 -13.91
C MET A 365 -14.35 3.73 -15.41
N ASN A 366 -13.39 4.22 -16.18
CA ASN A 366 -13.54 4.40 -17.63
C ASN A 366 -12.65 3.49 -18.46
N TRP A 367 -11.56 2.96 -17.90
CA TRP A 367 -10.49 2.34 -18.69
C TRP A 367 -10.12 0.94 -18.27
N VAL A 368 -10.25 0.58 -16.97
CA VAL A 368 -9.89 -0.78 -16.52
C VAL A 368 -10.87 -1.84 -17.03
N GLU A 369 -10.36 -2.70 -17.90
CA GLU A 369 -11.06 -3.83 -18.52
C GLU A 369 -11.01 -5.09 -17.65
N THR A 370 -9.96 -5.26 -16.85
CA THR A 370 -9.79 -6.42 -15.98
C THR A 370 -10.91 -6.51 -14.91
N PRO A 371 -11.52 -7.70 -14.68
CA PRO A 371 -12.51 -7.87 -13.61
C PRO A 371 -11.96 -7.44 -12.25
N MET A 372 -12.73 -6.62 -11.54
CA MET A 372 -12.27 -5.99 -10.30
C MET A 372 -13.22 -6.19 -9.11
N TYR A 373 -12.62 -6.25 -7.93
CA TYR A 373 -13.29 -6.18 -6.64
C TYR A 373 -12.73 -5.01 -5.82
N ILE A 374 -13.58 -4.09 -5.40
CA ILE A 374 -13.20 -2.90 -4.64
C ILE A 374 -13.55 -3.11 -3.17
N ARG A 375 -12.60 -2.93 -2.27
CA ARG A 375 -12.88 -2.80 -0.85
C ARG A 375 -12.41 -1.44 -0.37
N GLN A 376 -13.33 -0.69 0.24
CA GLN A 376 -13.04 0.63 0.78
C GLN A 376 -13.87 0.84 2.05
N ASP A 377 -13.21 1.14 3.14
CA ASP A 377 -13.89 1.55 4.36
C ASP A 377 -14.46 2.94 4.19
N LEU A 378 -15.73 3.12 4.55
CA LEU A 378 -16.40 4.42 4.45
C LEU A 378 -15.84 5.43 5.45
N ALA A 379 -15.18 4.96 6.51
CA ALA A 379 -14.48 5.77 7.50
C ALA A 379 -12.97 5.54 7.48
N ASP A 380 -12.40 5.22 6.31
CA ASP A 380 -10.97 4.98 6.14
C ASP A 380 -10.12 6.06 6.81
N LYS A 381 -9.30 5.63 7.77
CA LYS A 381 -8.49 6.50 8.61
C LYS A 381 -7.38 7.27 7.88
N ASN A 382 -7.18 7.07 6.59
CA ASN A 382 -6.27 7.90 5.80
C ASN A 382 -7.05 8.96 5.03
N HIS A 383 -8.30 8.70 4.63
CA HIS A 383 -9.08 9.64 3.81
C HIS A 383 -9.83 10.71 4.62
N THR A 384 -9.99 10.54 5.93
CA THR A 384 -10.67 11.53 6.79
C THR A 384 -9.71 12.33 7.68
N THR A 385 -8.48 12.59 7.18
CA THR A 385 -7.48 13.46 7.84
C THR A 385 -7.98 14.89 7.71
N GLY A 386 -8.99 15.22 8.50
CA GLY A 386 -9.55 16.56 8.56
C GLY A 386 -8.42 17.54 8.89
N LYS A 387 -8.33 18.59 8.10
CA LYS A 387 -7.63 19.79 8.54
C LYS A 387 -8.68 20.70 9.18
N ASP A 388 -8.28 21.52 10.15
CA ASP A 388 -9.17 22.60 10.60
C ASP A 388 -9.33 23.64 9.49
N ALA A 389 -10.20 24.63 9.71
CA ALA A 389 -10.37 25.75 8.78
C ALA A 389 -9.07 26.55 8.54
N ALA A 390 -8.04 26.37 9.38
CA ALA A 390 -6.72 26.98 9.24
C ALA A 390 -5.70 26.07 8.52
N GLY A 391 -6.09 24.87 8.09
CA GLY A 391 -5.22 23.92 7.40
C GLY A 391 -4.31 23.10 8.32
N ALA A 392 -4.47 23.21 9.65
CA ALA A 392 -3.70 22.42 10.61
C ALA A 392 -4.27 20.98 10.67
N PRO A 393 -3.41 19.95 10.71
CA PRO A 393 -3.87 18.58 10.87
C PRO A 393 -4.61 18.43 12.20
N LEU A 394 -5.88 18.04 12.14
CA LEU A 394 -6.64 17.67 13.33
C LEU A 394 -6.34 16.21 13.62
N LEU A 395 -5.58 15.98 14.70
CA LEU A 395 -5.14 14.66 15.12
C LEU A 395 -6.30 13.67 15.41
N ASP A 396 -7.54 14.13 15.54
CA ASP A 396 -8.66 13.32 16.07
C ASP A 396 -10.03 13.54 15.40
N CYS A 397 -10.12 13.96 14.12
CA CYS A 397 -11.43 14.09 13.47
C CYS A 397 -12.25 12.78 13.42
N TRP A 398 -11.58 11.64 13.52
CA TRP A 398 -12.16 10.30 13.58
C TRP A 398 -12.79 9.96 14.95
N GLN A 399 -12.36 10.62 16.04
CA GLN A 399 -12.72 10.23 17.41
C GLN A 399 -13.85 11.04 18.03
N VAL A 400 -14.18 12.21 17.46
CA VAL A 400 -15.29 13.02 17.94
C VAL A 400 -16.61 12.49 17.37
N ALA A 401 -17.51 12.09 18.28
CA ALA A 401 -18.90 11.80 17.94
C ALA A 401 -19.49 13.01 17.20
N TRP A 402 -20.05 12.76 16.01
CA TRP A 402 -20.82 13.69 15.16
C TRP A 402 -20.81 15.14 15.68
N ASP A 403 -19.78 15.93 15.34
CA ASP A 403 -19.81 17.36 15.63
C ASP A 403 -20.62 18.03 14.52
N PRO A 404 -21.85 18.52 14.79
CA PRO A 404 -22.64 19.23 13.79
C PRO A 404 -22.01 20.57 13.38
N ASN A 405 -20.92 20.99 14.02
CA ASN A 405 -20.22 22.22 13.70
C ASN A 405 -19.15 21.98 12.62
N ALA A 406 -19.54 22.21 11.36
CA ALA A 406 -18.71 22.07 10.16
C ALA A 406 -17.37 22.86 10.17
N ASN A 407 -17.14 23.71 11.18
CA ASN A 407 -15.91 24.48 11.34
C ASN A 407 -14.81 23.71 12.10
N ASN A 408 -15.13 22.63 12.81
CA ASN A 408 -14.17 21.90 13.65
C ASN A 408 -13.52 20.69 12.97
N CYS A 409 -14.10 20.16 11.89
CA CYS A 409 -13.49 19.11 11.06
C CYS A 409 -13.88 19.35 9.59
N TYR A 410 -13.00 19.98 8.82
CA TYR A 410 -13.17 20.07 7.37
C TYR A 410 -12.73 18.73 6.76
N GLY A 411 -13.71 17.88 6.44
CA GLY A 411 -13.51 16.50 6.01
C GLY A 411 -14.46 15.58 6.76
N ASP A 412 -15.75 15.81 6.57
CA ASP A 412 -16.79 15.01 7.19
C ASP A 412 -16.64 13.56 6.72
N THR A 413 -16.40 12.63 7.63
CA THR A 413 -16.38 11.19 7.32
C THR A 413 -17.67 10.76 6.63
N PHE A 414 -18.80 11.46 6.87
CA PHE A 414 -20.04 11.26 6.12
C PHE A 414 -20.00 11.81 4.70
N ALA A 415 -19.27 12.89 4.42
CA ALA A 415 -19.08 13.37 3.05
C ALA A 415 -18.18 12.40 2.27
N HIS A 416 -17.13 11.85 2.87
CA HIS A 416 -16.32 10.82 2.24
C HIS A 416 -17.13 9.53 2.03
N GLY A 417 -17.74 8.99 3.08
CA GLY A 417 -18.56 7.79 2.99
C GLY A 417 -19.73 7.95 2.02
N GLY A 418 -20.43 9.09 2.08
CA GLY A 418 -21.50 9.46 1.15
C GLY A 418 -21.00 9.52 -0.30
N ALA A 419 -19.83 10.10 -0.54
CA ALA A 419 -19.25 10.15 -1.88
C ALA A 419 -18.81 8.79 -2.39
N VAL A 420 -18.22 7.95 -1.52
CA VAL A 420 -17.92 6.56 -1.87
C VAL A 420 -19.20 5.83 -2.23
N LEU A 421 -20.28 5.99 -1.45
CA LEU A 421 -21.57 5.37 -1.75
C LEU A 421 -22.22 5.89 -3.04
N ASP A 422 -22.21 7.20 -3.26
CA ASP A 422 -22.69 7.84 -4.49
C ASP A 422 -21.89 7.34 -5.69
N GLN A 423 -20.55 7.30 -5.59
CA GLN A 423 -19.68 6.80 -6.65
C GLN A 423 -19.82 5.29 -6.87
N VAL A 424 -20.11 4.51 -5.82
CA VAL A 424 -20.42 3.09 -5.96
C VAL A 424 -21.77 2.90 -6.64
N ALA A 425 -22.76 3.73 -6.34
CA ALA A 425 -24.02 3.76 -7.09
C ALA A 425 -23.76 4.14 -8.56
N ASP A 426 -22.93 5.14 -8.80
CA ASP A 426 -22.53 5.58 -10.13
C ASP A 426 -21.65 4.54 -10.86
N LEU A 427 -20.81 3.75 -10.19
CA LEU A 427 -20.08 2.61 -10.77
C LEU A 427 -21.05 1.62 -11.46
N ALA A 428 -22.29 1.53 -10.99
CA ALA A 428 -23.33 0.73 -11.64
C ALA A 428 -23.93 1.40 -12.89
N LEU A 429 -23.98 2.74 -12.91
CA LEU A 429 -24.67 3.57 -13.90
C LEU A 429 -23.73 4.13 -14.98
N LEU A 430 -22.49 4.49 -14.63
CA LEU A 430 -21.49 5.08 -15.50
C LEU A 430 -21.01 4.09 -16.55
N ARG A 431 -20.88 2.80 -16.23
CA ARG A 431 -20.56 1.78 -17.26
C ARG A 431 -21.68 1.56 -18.28
N THR A 432 -22.89 2.05 -18.02
CA THR A 432 -23.98 2.11 -19.03
C THR A 432 -24.01 3.41 -19.84
N ASN A 433 -23.36 4.47 -19.38
CA ASN A 433 -23.45 5.82 -19.96
C ASN A 433 -22.11 6.39 -20.48
N ALA A 434 -20.96 5.78 -20.16
CA ALA A 434 -19.67 6.32 -20.59
C ALA A 434 -19.62 6.27 -22.12
N LEU A 435 -19.61 7.47 -22.72
CA LEU A 435 -19.52 7.70 -24.16
C LEU A 435 -18.33 6.97 -24.79
N SER A 436 -17.25 6.75 -24.02
CA SER A 436 -16.05 5.98 -24.38
C SER A 436 -16.34 4.51 -24.71
N HIS A 437 -17.24 3.82 -24.00
CA HIS A 437 -17.58 2.41 -24.33
C HIS A 437 -18.39 2.26 -25.61
N THR A 438 -19.16 3.29 -25.95
CA THR A 438 -19.87 3.34 -27.24
C THR A 438 -18.87 3.41 -28.40
N MET A 439 -17.67 3.97 -28.18
CA MET A 439 -16.61 4.10 -29.19
C MET A 439 -15.79 2.81 -29.36
N LEU A 440 -15.56 2.03 -28.29
CA LEU A 440 -14.75 0.80 -28.35
C LEU A 440 -15.56 -0.49 -28.54
N GLY A 441 -16.89 -0.46 -28.36
CA GLY A 441 -17.75 -1.62 -28.58
C GLY A 441 -17.59 -2.74 -27.54
N THR A 442 -16.90 -2.48 -26.43
CA THR A 442 -16.68 -3.44 -25.33
C THR A 442 -17.63 -3.14 -24.17
N THR A 443 -18.21 -4.18 -23.58
CA THR A 443 -18.92 -4.06 -22.29
C THR A 443 -17.93 -4.36 -21.18
N MET A 444 -17.48 -3.34 -20.45
CA MET A 444 -16.61 -3.55 -19.30
C MET A 444 -17.32 -4.38 -18.20
N PRO A 445 -16.62 -5.25 -17.46
CA PRO A 445 -17.22 -6.04 -16.38
C PRO A 445 -17.85 -5.15 -15.32
N ARG A 446 -18.96 -5.52 -14.67
CA ARG A 446 -19.46 -4.68 -13.57
C ARG A 446 -18.58 -4.86 -12.33
N PRO A 447 -18.09 -3.78 -11.70
CA PRO A 447 -17.30 -3.88 -10.48
C PRO A 447 -18.15 -4.43 -9.34
N SER A 448 -17.53 -5.31 -8.56
CA SER A 448 -18.05 -5.77 -7.27
C SER A 448 -17.34 -5.05 -6.14
N GLY A 449 -17.91 -5.03 -4.94
CA GLY A 449 -17.21 -4.46 -3.81
C GLY A 449 -17.83 -4.67 -2.43
N PHE A 450 -17.03 -4.28 -1.43
CA PHE A 450 -17.29 -4.40 -0.01
C PHE A 450 -16.97 -3.06 0.68
N PHE A 451 -18.00 -2.41 1.22
CA PHE A 451 -17.89 -1.04 1.73
C PHE A 451 -18.44 -0.95 3.15
N PRO A 452 -17.67 -1.35 4.17
CA PRO A 452 -18.13 -1.30 5.54
C PRO A 452 -17.90 0.09 6.15
N ALA A 453 -18.71 0.46 7.14
CA ALA A 453 -18.53 1.70 7.91
C ALA A 453 -17.50 1.51 9.05
N CYS A 454 -16.40 0.82 8.75
CA CYS A 454 -15.29 0.62 9.67
C CYS A 454 -14.22 1.72 9.47
N GLY A 455 -13.34 1.89 10.47
CA GLY A 455 -12.22 2.83 10.44
C GLY A 455 -10.89 2.24 9.94
N PHE A 456 -10.90 1.06 9.31
CA PHE A 456 -9.66 0.42 8.88
C PHE A 456 -9.20 1.00 7.55
N HIS A 457 -7.98 1.53 7.53
CA HIS A 457 -7.33 1.75 6.25
C HIS A 457 -7.13 0.40 5.55
N ASN A 458 -6.54 -0.59 6.20
CA ASN A 458 -6.12 -1.82 5.53
C ASN A 458 -7.10 -2.96 5.77
N GLY A 459 -7.54 -3.62 4.69
CA GLY A 459 -8.54 -4.68 4.75
C GLY A 459 -7.95 -6.06 4.54
N ALA A 460 -7.21 -6.24 3.44
CA ALA A 460 -6.89 -7.56 2.93
C ALA A 460 -5.84 -8.33 3.73
N HIS A 461 -4.79 -7.65 4.23
CA HIS A 461 -3.63 -8.29 4.86
C HIS A 461 -3.62 -8.21 6.40
N THR A 462 -4.72 -7.75 6.99
CA THR A 462 -4.91 -7.72 8.44
C THR A 462 -6.07 -8.63 8.77
N ASP A 463 -5.94 -9.41 9.83
CA ASP A 463 -7.05 -10.24 10.32
C ASP A 463 -8.29 -9.39 10.53
N ASP A 464 -8.15 -8.25 11.22
CA ASP A 464 -9.23 -7.34 11.60
C ASP A 464 -10.02 -6.79 10.40
N GLY A 465 -9.32 -6.40 9.34
CA GLY A 465 -9.95 -5.96 8.11
C GLY A 465 -10.55 -7.10 7.29
N PHE A 466 -9.88 -8.26 7.23
CA PHE A 466 -10.23 -9.33 6.30
C PHE A 466 -11.42 -10.17 6.76
N TYR A 467 -11.56 -10.33 8.08
CA TYR A 467 -12.73 -11.00 8.66
C TYR A 467 -13.77 -10.01 9.21
N SER A 468 -13.58 -8.71 8.99
CA SER A 468 -14.59 -7.70 9.31
C SER A 468 -15.94 -8.08 8.72
N LEU A 469 -16.98 -7.99 9.54
CA LEU A 469 -18.34 -8.36 9.19
C LEU A 469 -19.13 -7.14 8.74
N LEU A 470 -19.87 -7.32 7.65
CA LEU A 470 -20.83 -6.35 7.15
C LEU A 470 -22.24 -6.93 7.22
N MET A 471 -23.16 -6.18 7.83
CA MET A 471 -24.59 -6.49 7.82
C MET A 471 -25.23 -5.94 6.53
N GLN A 472 -25.77 -6.84 5.71
CA GLN A 472 -26.46 -6.53 4.47
C GLN A 472 -27.92 -6.08 4.72
N PRO A 473 -28.57 -5.41 3.74
CA PRO A 473 -29.97 -4.95 3.87
C PRO A 473 -31.00 -6.03 4.18
N ASN A 474 -30.71 -7.26 3.77
CA ASN A 474 -31.56 -8.43 3.99
C ASN A 474 -31.32 -9.10 5.36
N GLY A 475 -30.47 -8.51 6.22
CA GLY A 475 -30.09 -9.05 7.53
C GLY A 475 -29.04 -10.16 7.47
N LEU A 476 -28.50 -10.51 6.30
CA LEU A 476 -27.38 -11.43 6.19
C LEU A 476 -26.08 -10.73 6.56
N THR A 477 -25.18 -11.45 7.22
CA THR A 477 -23.83 -10.95 7.52
C THR A 477 -22.84 -11.61 6.58
N THR A 478 -21.94 -10.83 5.99
CA THR A 478 -20.84 -11.36 5.19
C THR A 478 -19.52 -10.72 5.62
N SER A 479 -18.44 -11.49 5.65
CA SER A 479 -17.11 -10.92 5.86
C SER A 479 -16.50 -10.46 4.54
N TYR A 480 -15.47 -9.61 4.59
CA TYR A 480 -14.68 -9.31 3.39
C TYR A 480 -14.16 -10.60 2.73
N ALA A 481 -13.58 -11.51 3.50
CA ALA A 481 -13.12 -12.82 3.01
C ALA A 481 -14.21 -13.61 2.25
N ASN A 482 -15.43 -13.67 2.80
CA ASN A 482 -16.55 -14.39 2.18
C ASN A 482 -17.10 -13.66 0.95
N GLY A 483 -17.17 -12.33 0.98
CA GLY A 483 -17.56 -11.51 -0.18
C GLY A 483 -16.61 -11.72 -1.35
N LEU A 484 -15.30 -11.69 -1.07
CA LEU A 484 -14.25 -11.92 -2.05
C LEU A 484 -14.28 -13.34 -2.61
N LEU A 485 -14.47 -14.36 -1.75
CA LEU A 485 -14.62 -15.76 -2.19
C LEU A 485 -15.84 -15.96 -3.10
N ASN A 486 -16.97 -15.33 -2.77
CA ASN A 486 -18.17 -15.40 -3.59
C ASN A 486 -17.96 -14.73 -4.95
N TRP A 487 -17.28 -13.59 -4.98
CA TRP A 487 -16.93 -12.94 -6.24
C TRP A 487 -15.94 -13.78 -7.04
N TYR A 488 -14.98 -14.42 -6.37
CA TYR A 488 -14.07 -15.36 -7.02
C TYR A 488 -14.84 -16.47 -7.77
N ARG A 489 -15.85 -17.07 -7.11
CA ARG A 489 -16.69 -18.12 -7.70
C ARG A 489 -17.65 -17.61 -8.77
N PHE A 490 -18.08 -16.36 -8.67
CA PHE A 490 -19.13 -15.78 -9.53
C PHE A 490 -18.73 -14.38 -10.04
N PRO A 491 -17.67 -14.26 -10.86
CA PRO A 491 -17.11 -12.95 -11.26
C PRO A 491 -18.08 -12.08 -12.06
N ASN A 492 -19.07 -12.71 -12.71
CA ASN A 492 -20.08 -12.02 -13.53
C ASN A 492 -21.31 -11.58 -12.73
N VAL A 493 -21.40 -11.94 -11.46
CA VAL A 493 -22.48 -11.50 -10.56
C VAL A 493 -21.97 -10.30 -9.80
N PRO A 494 -22.53 -9.10 -10.01
CA PRO A 494 -22.14 -7.94 -9.23
C PRO A 494 -22.47 -8.18 -7.76
N ILE A 495 -21.46 -8.36 -6.93
CA ILE A 495 -21.62 -8.48 -5.47
C ILE A 495 -21.38 -7.10 -4.88
N ARG A 496 -22.39 -6.56 -4.21
CA ARG A 496 -22.29 -5.28 -3.52
C ARG A 496 -22.75 -5.46 -2.10
N SER A 497 -21.78 -5.45 -1.21
CA SER A 497 -22.04 -5.50 0.23
C SER A 497 -21.78 -4.08 0.75
N VAL A 498 -22.87 -3.36 0.99
CA VAL A 498 -22.87 -1.99 1.55
C VAL A 498 -23.62 -2.01 2.87
N GLU A 499 -23.07 -1.35 3.88
CA GLU A 499 -23.73 -1.23 5.18
C GLU A 499 -24.94 -0.32 5.08
N VAL A 500 -26.10 -0.81 5.56
CA VAL A 500 -27.39 -0.11 5.35
C VAL A 500 -27.60 1.05 6.32
N ASN A 501 -26.95 0.97 7.49
CA ASN A 501 -27.03 1.99 8.50
C ASN A 501 -25.60 2.39 8.83
N VAL A 502 -25.14 3.52 8.29
CA VAL A 502 -23.92 4.14 8.81
C VAL A 502 -24.24 4.51 10.28
N PRO A 503 -23.60 3.87 11.27
CA PRO A 503 -23.92 4.15 12.66
C PRO A 503 -23.62 5.62 12.97
N SER A 504 -24.43 6.24 13.84
CA SER A 504 -24.22 7.64 14.26
C SER A 504 -22.89 7.88 14.98
N THR A 505 -22.21 6.80 15.35
CA THR A 505 -20.84 6.77 15.87
C THR A 505 -20.09 5.69 15.12
N ILE A 506 -19.00 6.05 14.45
CA ILE A 506 -18.10 5.08 13.81
C ILE A 506 -17.42 4.30 14.94
N PRO A 507 -17.63 2.98 15.04
CA PRO A 507 -16.91 2.21 16.03
C PRO A 507 -15.42 2.20 15.65
N THR A 508 -14.55 2.45 16.63
CA THR A 508 -13.08 2.49 16.45
C THR A 508 -12.50 1.16 15.95
N GLY A 509 -13.30 0.09 15.95
CA GLY A 509 -13.10 -1.12 15.17
C GLY A 509 -14.46 -1.78 14.93
N CYS A 510 -14.68 -2.37 13.75
CA CYS A 510 -15.86 -3.19 13.55
C CYS A 510 -15.82 -4.41 14.48
N ALA A 511 -16.94 -4.68 15.14
CA ALA A 511 -17.00 -5.72 16.16
C ALA A 511 -16.65 -7.09 15.55
N TYR A 512 -15.60 -7.71 16.10
CA TYR A 512 -15.34 -9.13 15.94
C TYR A 512 -16.35 -9.93 16.79
N PRO A 513 -16.98 -10.98 16.24
CA PRO A 513 -17.65 -11.97 17.07
C PRO A 513 -16.65 -12.77 17.91
#